data_AF-A0A960SGW9-F1
#
_entry.id   AF-A0A960SGW9-F1
#
_cell.length_a   1.000
_cell.length_b   1.000
_cell.length_c   1.000
_cell.angle_alpha   90.00
_cell.angle_beta   90.00
_cell.angle_gamma   90.00
#
_symmetry.space_group_name_H-M   'P 1'
#
loop_
_entity.id
_entity.type
_entity.pdbx_description
1 polymer ?
#
loop_
_entity_poly.entity_id
_entity_poly.type
_entity_poly.pdbx_seq_one_letter_code
_entity_poly.pdbx_strand_id
1 'polypeptide(L)'
;MNTLYVEPFSGIAGDMFLSALCGLADAYDDIVKLPDQLHLHDGKVEIREVEKNGIVCKHVKVIDLNPGHEHHHSHDHDHDHDHDHDHDHDHDHDHDHDH
;
A
#
# COMPACT_ATOMS: atom_id res chain seq x y z
N MET A 1 18.84 28.80 13.18
CA MET A 1 17.64 27.98 13.43
C MET A 1 17.73 26.77 12.51
N ASN A 2 17.82 25.55 13.04
CA ASN A 2 17.89 24.30 12.24
C ASN A 2 16.55 23.56 12.31
N THR A 3 15.49 24.22 11.87
CA THR A 3 14.14 23.66 11.92
C THR A 3 13.70 23.33 10.50
N LEU A 4 13.46 22.05 10.22
CA LEU A 4 12.74 21.63 9.02
C LEU A 4 11.25 21.66 9.31
N TYR A 5 10.50 22.46 8.56
CA TYR A 5 9.05 22.50 8.64
C TYR A 5 8.46 21.70 7.47
N VAL A 6 7.55 20.78 7.76
CA VAL A 6 6.93 19.89 6.78
C VAL A 6 5.42 20.05 6.89
N GLU A 7 4.79 20.58 5.84
CA GLU A 7 3.33 20.74 5.73
C GLU A 7 2.84 19.99 4.48
N PRO A 8 2.62 18.66 4.57
CA PRO A 8 2.17 17.87 3.44
C PRO A 8 0.65 18.02 3.28
N PHE A 9 0.20 18.55 2.15
CA PHE A 9 -1.22 18.54 1.78
C PHE A 9 -1.61 17.16 1.25
N SER A 10 -2.56 16.48 1.93
CA SER A 10 -3.01 15.10 1.62
C SER A 10 -1.94 13.98 1.74
N GLY A 11 -0.76 14.29 2.28
CA GLY A 11 0.35 13.35 2.42
C GLY A 11 1.46 13.57 1.39
N ILE A 12 2.59 12.87 1.58
CA ILE A 12 3.73 12.87 0.65
C ILE A 12 4.23 11.43 0.49
N ALA A 13 4.60 11.06 -0.73
CA ALA A 13 5.19 9.75 -0.99
C ALA A 13 6.55 9.63 -0.28
N GLY A 14 6.80 8.51 0.40
CA GLY A 14 7.99 8.31 1.23
C GLY A 14 9.29 8.42 0.44
N ASP A 15 9.28 7.94 -0.81
CA ASP A 15 10.41 7.99 -1.73
C ASP A 15 10.72 9.42 -2.22
N MET A 16 9.69 10.22 -2.50
CA MET A 16 9.83 11.65 -2.80
C MET A 16 10.34 12.44 -1.59
N PHE A 17 9.83 12.17 -0.40
CA PHE A 17 10.29 12.82 0.83
C PHE A 17 11.73 12.45 1.16
N LEU A 18 12.09 11.17 1.05
CA LEU A 18 13.46 10.68 1.22
C LEU A 18 14.42 11.38 0.23
N SER A 19 14.02 11.50 -1.04
CA SER A 19 14.82 12.19 -2.06
C SER A 19 15.10 13.65 -1.68
N ALA A 20 14.07 14.37 -1.25
CA ALA A 20 14.20 15.77 -0.83
C ALA A 20 15.15 15.92 0.38
N LEU A 21 15.04 15.02 1.37
CA LEU A 21 15.93 15.00 2.53
C LEU A 21 17.38 14.66 2.17
N CYS A 22 17.59 13.70 1.26
CA CYS A 22 18.93 13.38 0.76
C CYS A 22 19.56 14.58 0.05
N GLY A 23 18.78 15.36 -0.71
CA GLY A 23 19.25 16.61 -1.31
C GLY A 23 19.61 17.68 -0.28
N LEU A 24 18.82 17.80 0.79
CA LEU A 24 19.08 18.74 1.88
C LEU A 24 20.34 18.37 2.69
N ALA A 25 20.56 17.08 2.92
CA ALA A 25 21.64 16.55 3.75
C ALA A 25 22.91 16.15 2.96
N ASP A 26 22.90 16.27 1.63
CA ASP A 26 23.94 15.76 0.73
C ASP A 26 24.26 14.26 0.92
N ALA A 27 23.21 13.46 1.13
CA ALA A 27 23.31 12.07 1.60
C ALA A 27 22.96 11.01 0.53
N TYR A 28 22.96 11.37 -0.75
CA TYR A 28 22.59 10.44 -1.82
C TYR A 28 23.51 9.21 -1.88
N ASP A 29 24.82 9.41 -1.73
CA ASP A 29 25.80 8.33 -1.78
C ASP A 29 25.68 7.37 -0.59
N ASP A 30 25.25 7.87 0.57
CA ASP A 30 25.05 7.08 1.77
C ASP A 30 23.82 6.18 1.62
N ILE A 31 22.72 6.72 1.08
CA ILE A 31 21.48 5.97 0.86
C ILE A 31 21.66 4.85 -0.18
N VAL A 32 22.53 5.03 -1.18
CA VAL A 32 22.87 3.95 -2.14
C VAL A 32 23.56 2.77 -1.44
N LYS A 33 24.37 3.03 -0.41
CA LYS A 33 25.11 2.01 0.35
C LYS A 33 24.31 1.41 1.49
N LEU A 34 23.17 2.02 1.83
CA LEU A 34 22.37 1.65 3.00
C LEU A 34 21.92 0.17 2.99
N PRO A 35 21.46 -0.42 1.87
CA PRO A 35 21.08 -1.84 1.87
C PRO A 35 22.22 -2.76 2.30
N ASP A 36 23.44 -2.52 1.80
CA ASP A 36 24.62 -3.31 2.16
C ASP A 36 24.96 -3.15 3.65
N GLN A 37 24.90 -1.93 4.18
CA GLN A 37 25.16 -1.65 5.60
C GLN A 37 24.15 -2.33 6.54
N LEU A 38 22.93 -2.54 6.07
CA LEU A 38 21.86 -3.20 6.80
C LEU A 38 21.80 -4.72 6.54
N HIS A 39 22.69 -5.26 5.71
CA HIS A 39 22.68 -6.66 5.26
C HIS A 39 21.39 -7.05 4.51
N LEU A 40 20.79 -6.12 3.78
CA LEU A 40 19.61 -6.31 2.93
C LEU A 40 20.06 -6.66 1.50
N HIS A 41 20.47 -7.90 1.28
CA HIS A 41 21.03 -8.35 0.00
C HIS A 41 20.04 -8.34 -1.17
N ASP A 42 18.74 -8.36 -0.88
CA ASP A 42 17.64 -8.20 -1.82
C ASP A 42 17.12 -6.76 -1.91
N GLY A 43 17.67 -5.83 -1.11
CA GLY A 43 17.36 -4.42 -1.20
C GLY A 43 18.28 -3.68 -2.17
N LYS A 44 17.71 -2.89 -3.08
CA LYS A 44 18.47 -2.00 -3.96
C LYS A 44 17.91 -0.59 -3.91
N VAL A 45 18.80 0.40 -3.91
CA VAL A 45 18.43 1.80 -4.09
C VAL A 45 18.91 2.29 -5.45
N GLU A 46 18.02 2.92 -6.21
CA GLU A 46 18.35 3.63 -7.45
C GLU A 46 18.01 5.10 -7.32
N ILE A 47 18.89 5.97 -7.82
CA ILE A 47 18.65 7.41 -7.88
C ILE A 47 18.60 7.81 -9.35
N ARG A 48 17.54 8.51 -9.74
CA ARG A 48 17.36 9.00 -11.11
C ARG A 48 17.10 10.50 -11.09
N GLU A 49 17.60 11.20 -12.08
CA GLU A 49 17.16 12.57 -12.34
C GLU A 49 15.83 12.53 -13.09
N VAL A 50 14.89 13.37 -12.65
CA VAL A 50 13.56 13.49 -13.24
C VAL A 50 13.29 14.96 -13.52
N GLU A 51 12.80 15.24 -14.73
CA GLU A 51 12.28 16.56 -15.09
C GLU A 51 10.77 16.44 -15.29
N LYS A 52 10.01 17.26 -14.56
CA LYS A 52 8.55 17.32 -14.72
C LYS A 52 8.11 18.77 -14.75
N ASN A 53 7.48 19.18 -15.86
CA ASN A 53 7.02 20.57 -16.06
C ASN A 53 8.14 21.62 -15.86
N GLY A 54 9.36 21.31 -16.30
CA GLY A 54 10.53 22.21 -16.16
C GLY A 54 11.17 22.25 -14.77
N ILE A 55 10.72 21.40 -13.83
CA ILE A 55 11.34 21.23 -12.52
C ILE A 55 12.21 19.98 -12.56
N VAL A 56 13.51 20.14 -12.32
CA VAL A 56 14.47 19.04 -12.22
C VAL A 56 14.64 18.65 -10.76
N CYS A 57 14.48 17.37 -10.47
CA CYS A 57 14.68 16.78 -9.14
C CYS A 57 15.39 15.43 -9.27
N LYS A 58 15.91 14.93 -8.15
CA LYS A 58 16.30 13.53 -8.04
C LYS A 58 15.15 12.73 -7.43
N HIS A 59 14.97 11.51 -7.90
CA HIS A 59 14.01 10.54 -7.38
C HIS A 59 14.77 9.30 -6.93
N VAL A 60 14.68 9.01 -5.64
CA VAL A 60 15.15 7.79 -4.99
C VAL A 60 14.07 6.73 -5.16
N LYS A 61 14.45 5.55 -5.63
CA LYS A 61 13.58 4.38 -5.72
C LYS A 61 14.20 3.25 -4.92
N VAL A 62 13.45 2.72 -3.97
CA VAL A 62 13.79 1.49 -3.26
C VAL A 62 13.17 0.32 -4.02
N ILE A 63 13.98 -0.69 -4.31
CA ILE A 63 13.62 -1.85 -5.12
C ILE A 63 13.87 -3.09 -4.29
N ASP A 64 12.84 -3.91 -4.17
CA ASP A 64 12.93 -5.28 -3.68
C ASP A 64 13.29 -6.20 -4.86
N LEU A 65 14.40 -6.93 -4.72
CA LEU A 65 14.92 -7.88 -5.70
C LEU A 65 14.39 -9.31 -5.47
N ASN A 66 13.64 -9.55 -4.40
CA ASN A 66 13.04 -10.84 -4.07
C ASN A 66 11.50 -10.75 -3.91
N PRO A 67 10.76 -10.41 -4.98
CA PRO A 67 9.32 -10.20 -4.92
C PRO A 67 8.49 -11.47 -4.62
N GLY A 68 9.13 -12.64 -4.47
CA GLY A 68 8.48 -13.94 -4.32
C GLY A 68 7.93 -14.25 -2.92
N HIS A 69 8.12 -13.37 -1.93
CA HIS A 69 7.53 -13.50 -0.60
C HIS A 69 6.26 -12.65 -0.48
N GLU A 70 5.25 -12.97 -1.29
CA GLU A 70 3.90 -12.50 -1.00
C GLU A 70 3.46 -13.12 0.33
N HIS A 71 3.48 -12.32 1.41
CA HIS A 71 2.83 -12.68 2.67
C HIS A 71 1.33 -12.71 2.43
N HIS A 72 0.83 -13.83 1.92
CA HIS A 72 -0.58 -14.10 1.75
C HIS A 72 -1.22 -14.26 3.14
N HIS A 73 -1.57 -13.14 3.76
CA HIS A 73 -2.45 -13.13 4.93
C HIS A 73 -3.89 -13.31 4.46
N SER A 74 -4.23 -14.50 3.96
CA SER A 74 -5.65 -14.87 3.80
C SER A 74 -6.20 -15.17 5.18
N HIS A 75 -6.75 -14.15 5.84
CA HIS A 75 -7.70 -14.36 6.92
C HIS A 75 -9.07 -14.61 6.28
N ASP A 76 -9.26 -15.83 5.75
CA ASP A 76 -10.59 -16.30 5.41
C ASP A 76 -11.29 -16.68 6.72
N HIS A 77 -12.22 -15.82 7.14
CA HIS A 77 -13.14 -16.09 8.23
C HIS A 77 -14.55 -16.23 7.64
N ASP A 78 -14.78 -17.24 6.80
CA ASP A 78 -16.13 -17.65 6.45
C ASP A 78 -16.69 -18.51 7.60
N HIS A 79 -17.50 -17.88 8.43
CA HIS A 79 -18.40 -18.54 9.38
C HIS A 79 -19.83 -18.51 8.82
N ASP A 80 -20.12 -19.33 7.81
CA ASP A 80 -21.50 -19.63 7.46
C ASP A 80 -21.96 -20.86 8.25
N HIS A 81 -22.79 -20.60 9.25
CA HIS A 81 -23.50 -21.61 10.01
C HIS A 81 -24.78 -22.00 9.25
N ASP A 82 -24.84 -23.25 8.81
CA ASP A 82 -26.05 -23.94 8.35
C ASP A 82 -27.15 -23.89 9.42
N HIS A 83 -28.34 -23.46 9.01
CA HIS A 83 -29.59 -23.82 9.68
C HIS A 83 -30.67 -24.14 8.64
N ASP A 84 -30.79 -25.43 8.34
CA ASP A 84 -31.99 -26.04 7.75
C ASP A 84 -33.20 -25.81 8.66
N HIS A 85 -34.23 -25.18 8.12
CA HIS A 85 -35.57 -25.21 8.69
C HIS A 85 -36.59 -25.54 7.61
N ASP A 86 -36.79 -26.84 7.40
CA ASP A 86 -38.01 -27.39 6.82
C ASP A 86 -39.20 -27.04 7.70
N HIS A 87 -40.17 -26.32 7.14
CA HIS A 87 -41.55 -26.32 7.63
C HIS A 87 -42.53 -26.27 6.45
N ASP A 88 -43.01 -27.44 6.06
CA ASP A 88 -44.29 -27.65 5.39
C ASP A 88 -45.42 -27.01 6.21
N HIS A 89 -46.25 -26.18 5.58
CA HIS A 89 -47.67 -26.05 5.93
C HIS A 89 -48.50 -25.67 4.70
N ASP A 90 -49.14 -26.69 4.12
CA ASP A 90 -50.39 -26.57 3.37
C ASP A 90 -51.42 -25.86 4.24
N HIS A 91 -52.02 -24.78 3.73
CA HIS A 91 -53.36 -24.36 4.13
C HIS A 91 -54.17 -23.79 2.97
N ASP A 92 -55.23 -24.53 2.69
CA ASP A 92 -56.35 -24.30 1.80
C ASP A 92 -57.14 -23.00 2.04
N HIS A 93 -57.69 -22.51 0.93
CA HIS A 93 -58.93 -21.76 0.68
C HIS A 93 -59.20 -20.40 1.36
N ASP A 94 -59.49 -19.38 0.53
CA ASP A 94 -60.87 -18.99 0.27
C ASP A 94 -61.01 -18.16 -1.03
N HIS A 95 -61.93 -18.59 -1.89
CA HIS A 95 -62.43 -17.83 -3.04
C HIS A 95 -63.76 -17.20 -2.66
N ASP A 96 -63.79 -15.88 -2.49
CA ASP A 96 -65.04 -15.14 -2.56
C ASP A 96 -65.27 -14.62 -3.97
N HIS A 97 -66.41 -15.03 -4.51
CA HIS A 97 -66.96 -14.63 -5.79
C HIS A 97 -67.71 -13.30 -5.65
N ASP A 98 -67.37 -12.32 -6.47
CA ASP A 98 -68.35 -11.33 -6.92
C ASP A 98 -69.12 -11.95 -8.11
N HIS A 99 -70.36 -12.40 -7.84
CA HIS A 99 -71.56 -12.25 -8.70
C HIS A 99 -72.77 -13.03 -8.15
#